data_AF-B8LTN4-F1
#
_entry.id   AF-B8LTN4-F1
#
_cell.length_a   1.000
_cell.length_b   1.000
_cell.length_c   1.000
_cell.angle_alpha   90.00
_cell.angle_beta   90.00
_cell.angle_gamma   90.00
#
_symmetry.space_group_name_H-M   'P 1'
#
loop_
_entity.id
_entity.type
_entity.pdbx_description
1 polymer ?
#
loop_
_entity_poly.entity_id
_entity_poly.type
_entity_poly.pdbx_seq_one_letter_code
_entity_poly.pdbx_strand_id
1 'polypeptide(L)'
;MPRGWNLDPVAGKAPKRLASRYYQLKTGHAPIGTYLHRIGRRESPECQACKEPHETVRHVLFGCRGRRTGRRALYRALEKAGVPLPTAAEESPEARLFAEPIVTQAREAESSDAWGWDTLEEGGPGVTLEDE
;
A
#
# COMPACT_ATOMS: atom_id res chain seq x y z
N MET A 1 -9.00 16.95 -4.98
CA MET A 1 -9.54 15.63 -4.58
C MET A 1 -10.23 15.00 -5.78
N PRO A 2 -10.00 13.71 -6.09
CA PRO A 2 -10.77 13.02 -7.13
C PRO A 2 -12.27 13.08 -6.82
N ARG A 3 -13.11 13.20 -7.85
CA ARG A 3 -14.57 13.14 -7.70
C ARG A 3 -14.96 11.74 -7.20
N GLY A 4 -15.79 11.65 -6.16
CA GLY A 4 -16.20 10.37 -5.54
C GLY A 4 -15.42 9.94 -4.29
N TRP A 5 -14.64 10.84 -3.67
CA TRP A 5 -13.97 10.57 -2.40
C TRP A 5 -14.99 10.47 -1.25
N ASN A 6 -15.06 9.30 -0.61
CA ASN A 6 -15.85 9.05 0.60
C ASN A 6 -14.95 8.48 1.70
N LEU A 7 -15.15 8.95 2.94
CA LEU A 7 -14.56 8.35 4.12
C LEU A 7 -15.11 6.93 4.27
N ASP A 8 -14.22 5.96 4.37
CA ASP A 8 -14.59 4.60 4.73
C ASP A 8 -14.80 4.56 6.26
N PRO A 9 -16.02 4.29 6.75
CA PRO A 9 -16.34 4.31 8.18
C PRO A 9 -15.65 3.17 8.94
N VAL A 10 -15.26 2.09 8.27
CA VAL A 10 -14.49 0.99 8.87
C VAL A 10 -13.03 1.43 9.00
N ALA A 11 -12.46 2.01 7.94
CA ALA A 11 -11.08 2.51 7.99
C ALA A 11 -10.93 3.65 9.00
N GLY A 12 -11.95 4.49 9.15
CA GLY A 12 -11.98 5.58 10.13
C GLY A 12 -12.03 5.12 11.59
N LYS A 13 -12.49 3.90 11.86
CA LYS A 13 -12.52 3.29 13.21
C LYS A 13 -11.26 2.48 13.53
N ALA A 14 -10.45 2.16 12.53
CA ALA A 14 -9.21 1.43 12.72
C ALA A 14 -8.15 2.27 13.48
N PRO A 15 -7.13 1.63 14.09
CA PRO A 15 -5.98 2.33 14.64
C PRO A 15 -5.38 3.33 13.64
N LYS A 16 -4.99 4.52 14.12
CA LYS A 16 -4.53 5.65 13.28
C LYS A 16 -3.49 5.25 12.22
N ARG A 17 -2.54 4.39 12.58
CA ARG A 17 -1.50 3.89 11.65
C ARG A 17 -2.10 3.13 10.47
N LEU A 18 -3.03 2.21 10.74
CA LEU A 18 -3.71 1.42 9.71
C LEU A 18 -4.61 2.29 8.83
N ALA A 19 -5.40 3.18 9.46
CA ALA A 19 -6.24 4.14 8.75
C ALA A 19 -5.41 5.02 7.81
N SER A 20 -4.29 5.57 8.29
CA SER A 20 -3.37 6.38 7.48
C SER A 20 -2.85 5.58 6.29
N ARG A 21 -2.30 4.38 6.51
CA ARG A 21 -1.78 3.53 5.42
C ARG A 21 -2.85 3.20 4.40
N TYR A 22 -4.07 2.89 4.84
CA TYR A 22 -5.21 2.66 3.96
C TYR A 22 -5.47 3.87 3.05
N TYR A 23 -5.61 5.07 3.60
CA TYR A 23 -5.91 6.26 2.80
C TYR A 23 -4.75 6.68 1.91
N GLN A 24 -3.51 6.48 2.35
CA GLN A 24 -2.33 6.71 1.52
C GLN A 24 -2.29 5.76 0.33
N LEU A 25 -2.62 4.46 0.49
CA LEU A 25 -2.75 3.53 -0.63
C LEU A 25 -3.93 3.90 -1.54
N LYS A 26 -5.10 4.18 -0.97
CA LYS A 26 -6.33 4.56 -1.70
C LYS A 26 -6.14 5.80 -2.57
N THR A 27 -5.37 6.76 -2.09
CA THR A 27 -5.14 8.03 -2.80
C THR A 27 -3.87 8.03 -3.66
N GLY A 28 -3.08 6.94 -3.66
CA GLY A 28 -1.81 6.88 -4.38
C GLY A 28 -0.69 7.72 -3.76
N HIS A 29 -0.77 8.02 -2.46
CA HIS A 29 0.24 8.74 -1.67
C HIS A 29 0.96 7.84 -0.65
N ALA A 30 0.92 6.52 -0.85
CA ALA A 30 1.71 5.60 -0.04
C ALA A 30 3.21 5.78 -0.35
N PRO A 31 4.11 5.62 0.64
CA PRO A 31 5.56 5.67 0.47
C PRO A 31 6.00 4.37 -0.22
N ILE A 32 5.63 4.25 -1.48
CA ILE A 32 6.03 3.19 -2.39
C ILE A 32 6.87 3.83 -3.49
N GLY A 33 7.71 3.04 -4.16
CA GLY A 33 8.70 3.53 -5.13
C GLY A 33 8.14 4.56 -6.12
N THR A 34 7.02 4.29 -6.78
CA THR A 34 6.44 5.24 -7.75
C THR A 34 6.09 6.61 -7.15
N TYR A 35 5.48 6.64 -5.96
CA TYR A 35 5.16 7.89 -5.28
C TYR A 35 6.42 8.60 -4.77
N LEU A 36 7.33 7.86 -4.13
CA LEU A 36 8.56 8.41 -3.56
C LEU A 36 9.48 8.99 -4.64
N HIS A 37 9.56 8.33 -5.80
CA HIS A 37 10.28 8.85 -6.94
C HIS A 37 9.65 10.12 -7.49
N ARG A 38 8.31 10.14 -7.64
CA ARG A 38 7.56 11.33 -8.11
C ARG A 38 7.81 12.57 -7.24
N ILE A 39 7.99 12.40 -5.94
CA ILE A 39 8.24 13.51 -5.00
C ILE A 39 9.74 13.76 -4.73
N GLY A 40 10.65 13.13 -5.49
CA GLY A 40 12.10 13.31 -5.35
C GLY A 40 12.70 12.76 -4.05
N ARG A 41 12.01 11.82 -3.38
CA ARG A 41 12.51 11.16 -2.15
C ARG A 41 13.25 9.85 -2.43
N ARG A 42 13.18 9.36 -3.67
CA ARG A 42 13.91 8.17 -4.14
C ARG A 42 14.38 8.37 -5.58
N GLU A 43 15.60 7.94 -5.86
CA GLU A 43 16.19 8.00 -7.20
C GLU A 43 15.48 7.12 -8.23
N SER A 44 14.86 6.02 -7.79
CA SER A 44 14.21 5.04 -8.67
C SER A 44 12.82 4.62 -8.14
N PRO A 45 11.83 4.45 -9.05
CA PRO A 45 10.49 3.97 -8.72
C PRO A 45 10.42 2.46 -8.43
N GLU A 46 11.55 1.76 -8.50
CA GLU A 46 11.63 0.30 -8.35
C GLU A 46 11.15 -0.22 -6.99
N CYS A 47 10.66 -1.45 -6.98
CA CYS A 47 10.35 -2.15 -5.74
C CYS A 47 11.64 -2.59 -5.05
N GLN A 48 11.91 -2.10 -3.85
CA GLN A 48 13.10 -2.51 -3.10
C GLN A 48 13.07 -4.00 -2.70
N ALA A 49 11.87 -4.56 -2.54
CA ALA A 49 11.68 -5.93 -2.08
C ALA A 49 11.83 -7.00 -3.18
N CYS A 50 11.55 -6.68 -4.45
CA CYS A 50 11.66 -7.66 -5.54
C CYS A 50 12.15 -7.11 -6.89
N LYS A 51 12.61 -5.85 -6.93
CA LYS A 51 13.23 -5.21 -8.10
C LYS A 51 12.33 -5.05 -9.33
N GLU A 52 11.00 -5.09 -9.14
CA GLU A 52 10.07 -4.68 -10.19
C GLU A 52 10.33 -3.20 -10.57
N PRO A 53 10.38 -2.84 -11.87
CA PRO A 53 10.68 -1.46 -12.33
C PRO A 53 9.78 -0.39 -11.72
N HIS A 54 8.52 -0.72 -11.44
CA HIS A 54 7.55 0.22 -10.89
C HIS A 54 6.83 -0.38 -9.68
N GLU A 55 7.17 0.10 -8.48
CA GLU A 55 6.44 -0.23 -7.26
C GLU A 55 5.13 0.57 -7.20
N THR A 56 4.08 0.02 -7.82
CA THR A 56 2.71 0.54 -7.80
C THR A 56 1.89 -0.05 -6.66
N VAL A 57 0.73 0.53 -6.35
CA VAL A 57 -0.22 -0.04 -5.37
C VAL A 57 -0.65 -1.45 -5.79
N ARG A 58 -0.97 -1.65 -7.08
CA ARG A 58 -1.27 -2.96 -7.66
C ARG A 58 -0.14 -3.95 -7.41
N HIS A 59 1.10 -3.55 -7.70
CA HIS A 59 2.27 -4.38 -7.46
C HIS A 59 2.37 -4.79 -5.99
N VAL A 60 2.32 -3.83 -5.06
CA VAL A 60 2.43 -4.11 -3.62
C VAL A 60 1.36 -5.10 -3.14
N LEU A 61 0.09 -4.85 -3.48
CA LEU A 61 -1.03 -5.62 -2.94
C LEU A 61 -1.20 -6.99 -3.64
N PHE A 62 -0.87 -7.08 -4.93
CA PHE A 62 -1.28 -8.22 -5.76
C PHE A 62 -0.14 -8.88 -6.56
N GLY A 63 1.03 -8.25 -6.68
CA GLY A 63 2.13 -8.74 -7.54
C GLY A 63 3.44 -9.03 -6.81
N CYS A 64 3.71 -8.35 -5.69
CA CYS A 64 5.03 -8.30 -5.10
C CYS A 64 5.44 -9.66 -4.54
N ARG A 65 6.57 -10.18 -5.03
CA ARG A 65 7.16 -11.44 -4.54
C ARG A 65 7.91 -11.27 -3.24
N GLY A 66 8.38 -10.06 -2.92
CA GLY A 66 9.05 -9.73 -1.67
C GLY A 66 8.08 -9.48 -0.51
N ARG A 67 6.78 -9.28 -0.79
CA ARG A 67 5.73 -9.04 0.22
C ARG A 67 4.72 -10.18 0.33
N ARG A 68 5.14 -11.43 0.06
CA ARG A 68 4.26 -12.62 0.04
C ARG A 68 3.48 -12.81 1.35
N THR A 69 4.13 -12.62 2.49
CA THR A 69 3.52 -12.81 3.81
C THR A 69 2.34 -11.86 4.01
N GLY A 70 2.56 -10.56 3.81
CA GLY A 70 1.52 -9.55 3.86
C GLY A 70 0.39 -9.83 2.87
N ARG A 71 0.71 -10.16 1.62
CA ARG A 71 -0.30 -10.50 0.61
C ARG A 71 -1.16 -11.71 1.00
N ARG A 72 -0.55 -12.74 1.60
CA ARG A 72 -1.29 -13.92 2.10
C ARG A 72 -2.22 -13.55 3.25
N ALA A 73 -1.80 -12.65 4.14
CA ALA A 73 -2.66 -12.13 5.21
C ALA A 73 -3.85 -11.36 4.64
N LEU A 74 -3.60 -10.45 3.67
CA LEU A 74 -4.66 -9.74 2.96
C LEU A 74 -5.65 -10.71 2.32
N TYR A 75 -5.19 -11.70 1.55
CA TYR A 75 -6.08 -12.64 0.85
C TYR A 75 -6.92 -13.48 1.80
N ARG A 76 -6.32 -14.00 2.89
CA ARG A 76 -7.08 -14.73 3.93
C ARG A 76 -8.18 -13.88 4.55
N ALA A 77 -7.90 -12.60 4.72
CA ALA A 77 -8.81 -11.71 5.40
C ALA A 77 -9.92 -11.21 4.45
N LEU A 78 -9.63 -11.07 3.14
CA LEU A 78 -10.65 -10.88 2.10
C LEU A 78 -11.58 -12.10 2.02
N GLU A 79 -11.01 -13.31 2.01
CA GLU A 79 -11.76 -14.56 2.03
C GLU A 79 -12.68 -14.65 3.25
N LYS A 80 -12.15 -14.34 4.45
CA LYS A 80 -12.95 -14.29 5.69
C LYS A 80 -14.09 -13.26 5.63
N ALA A 81 -13.88 -12.15 4.94
CA ALA A 81 -14.89 -11.11 4.75
C ALA A 81 -15.89 -11.42 3.62
N GLY A 82 -15.76 -12.57 2.94
CA GLY A 82 -16.61 -12.92 1.81
C GLY A 82 -16.37 -12.06 0.56
N VAL A 83 -15.24 -11.35 0.50
CA VAL A 83 -14.87 -10.50 -0.62
C VAL A 83 -14.17 -11.34 -1.69
N PRO A 84 -14.64 -11.31 -2.95
CA PRO A 84 -13.98 -12.00 -4.04
C PRO A 84 -12.53 -11.54 -4.21
N LEU A 85 -11.61 -12.50 -4.22
CA LEU A 85 -10.20 -12.24 -4.47
C LEU A 85 -10.01 -11.64 -5.87
N PRO A 86 -9.09 -10.67 -6.02
CA PRO A 86 -8.68 -10.18 -7.32
C PRO A 86 -8.25 -11.28 -8.27
N THR A 87 -8.86 -11.31 -9.45
CA THR A 87 -8.49 -12.21 -10.53
C THR A 87 -7.44 -11.58 -11.44
N ALA A 88 -6.66 -12.40 -12.14
CA ALA A 88 -5.66 -11.91 -13.10
C ALA A 88 -6.29 -11.14 -14.29
N ALA A 89 -7.58 -11.37 -14.56
CA ALA A 89 -8.34 -10.70 -15.61
C ALA A 89 -8.77 -9.27 -15.24
N GLU A 90 -8.73 -8.89 -13.96
CA GLU A 90 -9.09 -7.55 -13.52
C GLU A 90 -8.01 -6.52 -13.91
N GLU A 91 -8.44 -5.50 -14.66
CA GLU A 91 -7.57 -4.41 -15.12
C GLU A 91 -7.19 -3.44 -13.97
N SER A 92 -8.06 -3.22 -12.98
CA SER A 92 -7.76 -2.43 -11.79
C SER A 92 -8.43 -2.99 -10.51
N PRO A 93 -7.91 -4.10 -9.96
CA PRO A 93 -8.43 -4.70 -8.75
C PRO A 93 -8.27 -3.79 -7.52
N GLU A 94 -7.28 -2.90 -7.51
CA GLU A 94 -7.13 -1.90 -6.46
C GLU A 94 -8.29 -0.89 -6.41
N ALA A 95 -8.85 -0.49 -7.56
CA ALA A 95 -9.99 0.42 -7.58
C ALA A 95 -11.22 -0.22 -6.91
N ARG A 96 -11.50 -1.49 -7.21
CA ARG A 96 -12.56 -2.27 -6.55
C ARG A 96 -12.29 -2.44 -5.06
N LEU A 97 -11.06 -2.82 -4.70
CA LEU A 97 -10.63 -2.98 -3.31
C LEU A 97 -10.89 -1.73 -2.46
N PHE A 98 -10.71 -0.53 -3.03
CA PHE A 98 -10.92 0.74 -2.33
C PHE A 98 -12.33 1.33 -2.48
N ALA A 99 -13.15 0.80 -3.38
CA ALA A 99 -14.53 1.24 -3.61
C ALA A 99 -15.53 0.54 -2.69
N GLU A 100 -15.27 -0.71 -2.29
CA GLU A 100 -16.21 -1.51 -1.50
C GLU A 100 -15.93 -1.44 0.03
N PRO A 101 -16.91 -1.02 0.86
CA PRO A 101 -16.74 -0.92 2.32
C PRO A 101 -16.45 -2.27 3.03
N ILE A 102 -16.82 -3.39 2.41
CA ILE A 102 -16.73 -4.75 2.98
C ILE A 102 -15.26 -5.21 3.09
N VAL A 103 -14.39 -4.66 2.26
CA VAL A 103 -12.98 -5.03 2.11
C VAL A 103 -12.12 -4.63 3.32
N THR A 104 -12.60 -3.68 4.12
CA THR A 104 -11.82 -3.06 5.18
C THR A 104 -11.73 -3.90 6.46
N GLN A 105 -12.64 -4.89 6.64
CA GLN A 105 -12.54 -5.89 7.72
C GLN A 105 -11.33 -6.83 7.55
N ALA A 106 -10.80 -6.95 6.33
CA ALA A 106 -9.65 -7.80 6.04
C ALA A 106 -8.33 -7.26 6.65
N ARG A 107 -8.29 -6.00 7.06
CA ARG A 107 -7.04 -5.30 7.36
C ARG A 107 -6.67 -5.29 8.85
N GLU A 108 -7.56 -5.69 9.74
CA GLU A 108 -7.24 -5.80 11.18
C GLU A 108 -6.18 -6.87 11.48
N ALA A 109 -5.95 -7.80 10.54
CA ALA A 109 -4.86 -8.79 10.61
C ALA A 109 -3.51 -8.26 10.04
N GLU A 110 -3.47 -7.05 9.49
CA GLU A 110 -2.26 -6.45 8.93
C GLU A 110 -1.43 -5.81 10.05
N SER A 111 -0.63 -6.62 10.76
CA SER A 111 0.49 -6.02 11.49
C SER A 111 1.41 -5.32 10.49
N SER A 112 1.77 -4.08 10.78
CA SER A 112 2.79 -3.30 10.06
C SER A 112 4.08 -4.11 9.87
N ASP A 113 4.40 -4.96 10.85
CA ASP A 113 5.54 -5.87 10.86
C ASP A 113 5.52 -6.89 9.71
N ALA A 114 4.34 -7.43 9.39
CA ALA A 114 4.20 -8.49 8.38
C ALA A 114 4.44 -7.99 6.94
N TRP A 115 4.33 -6.68 6.75
CA TRP A 115 4.57 -6.02 5.47
C TRP A 115 5.89 -5.27 5.43
N GLY A 116 6.60 -5.15 6.56
CA GLY A 116 7.88 -4.44 6.66
C GLY A 116 7.79 -2.97 6.25
N TRP A 117 6.65 -2.31 6.54
CA TRP A 117 6.44 -0.92 6.12
C TRP A 117 7.31 0.06 6.90
N ASP A 118 7.63 -0.25 8.17
CA ASP A 118 8.46 0.60 9.03
C ASP A 118 9.92 0.72 8.53
N THR A 119 10.41 -0.23 7.72
CA THR A 119 11.77 -0.21 7.16
C THR A 119 11.92 0.72 5.96
N LEU A 120 10.83 1.19 5.34
CA LEU A 120 10.89 2.06 4.16
C LEU A 120 10.99 3.56 4.50
N GLU A 121 10.80 3.94 5.77
CA GLU A 121 10.95 5.32 6.25
C GLU A 121 12.40 5.64 6.66
N GLU A 122 13.25 4.62 6.86
CA GLU A 122 14.65 4.79 7.28
C GLU A 122 15.62 4.67 6.10
N GLY A 123 15.72 5.74 5.32
CA GLY A 123 16.63 5.78 4.18
C GLY A 123 16.65 7.11 3.44
N GLY A 124 16.62 8.22 4.17
CA GLY A 124 16.98 9.52 3.61
C GLY A 124 18.45 9.81 3.92
N PRO A 125 19.35 9.93 2.93
CA PRO A 125 20.66 10.49 3.20
C PRO A 125 20.47 11.94 3.66
N GLY A 126 20.88 12.22 4.90
CA GLY A 126 21.13 13.58 5.34
C GLY A 126 22.28 14.13 4.52
N VAL A 127 21.96 14.93 3.49
CA VAL A 127 22.93 15.80 2.86
C VAL A 127 23.20 16.94 3.85
N THR A 128 24.26 16.80 4.65
CA THR A 128 24.87 17.95 5.32
C THR A 128 25.59 18.75 4.24
N LEU A 129 24.97 19.87 3.88
CA LEU A 129 25.63 20.98 3.21
C LEU A 129 26.67 21.54 4.18
N GLU A 130 27.95 21.32 3.90
CA GLU A 130 29.05 22.16 4.36
C GLU A 130 29.82 22.56 3.10
N ASP A 131 29.45 23.71 2.54
CA ASP A 131 30.21 24.43 1.52
C ASP A 131 31.44 25.11 2.17
N GLU A 132 32.50 25.22 1.37
CA GLU A 132 33.85 25.73 1.62
C GLU A 132 33.97 27.10 2.32
#